data_AF-A0A1B9MEV0-F1
#
_entry.id   AF-A0A1B9MEV0-F1
#
_cell.length_a   1.000
_cell.length_b   1.000
_cell.length_c   1.000
_cell.angle_alpha   90.00
_cell.angle_beta   90.00
_cell.angle_gamma   90.00
#
_symmetry.space_group_name_H-M   'P 1'
#
loop_
_entity.id
_entity.type
_entity.pdbx_description
1 polymer ?
#
loop_
_entity_poly.entity_id
_entity_poly.type
_entity_poly.pdbx_seq_one_letter_code
_entity_poly.pdbx_strand_id
1 'polypeptide(L)'
;MTYPEVNPEQHHAEKVEQFDYDPTGNKISETQALAPMPFHANIAKGNRLTFFSDKHFEYDRFGNLIAEKRGKNHSLVTHYEYDCRHRLIKVIKPTGIIITYTYDAFNRRTSKTVDGKTTEFIWRGSKLIAETDKHWQSYLYELDSYRPLALVHGNAQQDNIKLYWYQNDHLGTPIALTGSLGDTLYECQYNAYGQIINETYHQDDIDSLPDNPLRFQGQYYDEETGLHYNLNRYYDPFTGRYITQDPLGIQGGLNSYQYVNGDPINWIDPLGLIKVENNGFEGVVGKEKSNTTINDTAGSIRDVNPGYPTEGRTHNCVNCAIVTDATLGGNPASALPINSKNGVPISVLEKQYGAKFQNVNGPNNIIEQMTNAGSGARGIVFGSYGLGQPGHVFNVVNQRGFIRFLDGQTGKAADMVKFKSFKLLRTN
;
A
#
# COMPACT_ATOMS: atom_id res chain seq x y z
N MET A 1 23.91 -13.35 38.95
CA MET A 1 22.48 -13.22 38.60
C MET A 1 22.12 -14.44 37.79
N THR A 2 21.53 -15.43 38.45
CA THR A 2 20.93 -16.60 37.82
C THR A 2 19.59 -16.16 37.25
N TYR A 3 19.44 -16.25 35.93
CA TYR A 3 18.16 -16.04 35.26
C TYR A 3 17.20 -17.15 35.74
N PRO A 4 15.96 -16.83 36.11
CA PRO A 4 14.99 -17.86 36.47
C PRO A 4 14.76 -18.78 35.26
N GLU A 5 14.78 -20.09 35.49
CA GLU A 5 14.37 -21.09 34.51
C GLU A 5 12.92 -20.82 34.12
N VAL A 6 12.71 -20.48 32.85
CA VAL A 6 11.38 -20.31 32.26
C VAL A 6 10.79 -21.71 32.13
N ASN A 7 9.74 -21.97 32.89
CA ASN A 7 8.93 -23.18 32.76
C ASN A 7 8.33 -23.23 31.33
N PRO A 8 8.69 -24.20 30.48
CA PRO A 8 8.21 -24.27 29.09
C PRO A 8 6.71 -24.60 28.96
N GLU A 9 6.01 -24.90 30.07
CA GLU A 9 4.59 -25.26 30.06
C GLU A 9 3.64 -24.09 30.38
N GLN A 10 4.15 -22.85 30.46
CA GLN A 10 3.34 -21.62 30.54
C GLN A 10 3.44 -20.74 29.28
N HIS A 11 3.64 -21.34 28.10
CA HIS A 11 3.44 -20.62 26.84
C HIS A 11 1.94 -20.44 26.57
N HIS A 12 1.45 -19.21 26.79
CA HIS A 12 0.31 -18.58 26.12
C HIS A 12 -0.83 -19.53 25.69
N ALA A 13 -1.70 -19.89 26.63
CA ALA A 13 -3.00 -20.44 26.26
C ALA A 13 -3.78 -19.39 25.43
N GLU A 14 -4.04 -19.75 24.16
CA GLU A 14 -5.36 -19.69 23.52
C GLU A 14 -5.91 -18.33 23.08
N LYS A 15 -5.24 -17.68 22.11
CA LYS A 15 -5.93 -16.77 21.18
C LYS A 15 -5.60 -17.17 19.75
N VAL A 16 -6.29 -18.20 19.26
CA VAL A 16 -6.13 -18.69 17.87
C VAL A 16 -7.21 -18.05 17.01
N GLU A 17 -6.79 -17.31 15.99
CA GLU A 17 -7.66 -16.93 14.88
C GLU A 17 -7.57 -18.00 13.80
N GLN A 18 -8.73 -18.45 13.29
CA GLN A 18 -8.80 -19.39 12.18
C GLN A 18 -9.78 -18.89 11.13
N PHE A 19 -9.36 -19.00 9.86
CA PHE A 19 -10.15 -18.52 8.73
C PHE A 19 -10.29 -19.63 7.68
N ASP A 20 -11.52 -19.89 7.26
CA ASP A 20 -11.79 -20.76 6.12
C ASP A 20 -12.24 -19.94 4.92
N TYR A 21 -11.75 -20.29 3.74
CA TYR A 21 -12.07 -19.60 2.49
C TYR A 21 -12.69 -20.55 1.47
N ASP A 22 -13.60 -20.02 0.66
CA ASP A 22 -14.05 -20.73 -0.54
C ASP A 22 -13.02 -20.65 -1.68
N PRO A 23 -13.17 -21.42 -2.78
CA PRO A 23 -12.23 -21.39 -3.91
C PRO A 23 -12.13 -20.04 -4.64
N THR A 24 -13.05 -19.11 -4.38
CA THR A 24 -13.05 -17.74 -4.91
C THR A 24 -12.48 -16.72 -3.92
N GLY A 25 -11.95 -17.16 -2.78
CA GLY A 25 -11.27 -16.33 -1.79
C GLY A 25 -12.21 -15.57 -0.84
N ASN A 26 -13.49 -15.92 -0.77
CA ASN A 26 -14.37 -15.33 0.25
C ASN A 26 -14.14 -16.04 1.59
N LYS A 27 -13.99 -15.25 2.68
CA LYS A 27 -13.96 -15.77 4.05
C LYS A 27 -15.35 -16.32 4.41
N ILE A 28 -15.46 -17.64 4.57
CA ILE A 28 -16.71 -18.36 4.85
C ILE A 28 -16.87 -18.76 6.32
N SER A 29 -15.76 -18.81 7.06
CA SER A 29 -15.74 -19.06 8.48
C SER A 29 -14.64 -18.25 9.15
N GLU A 30 -14.91 -17.74 10.36
CA GLU A 30 -13.95 -17.04 11.20
C GLU A 30 -14.12 -17.45 12.66
N THR A 31 -13.08 -18.07 13.22
CA THR A 31 -12.96 -18.22 14.66
C THR A 31 -12.17 -17.03 15.18
N GLN A 32 -12.82 -16.14 15.94
CA GLN A 32 -12.15 -15.03 16.60
C GLN A 32 -11.58 -15.47 17.94
N ALA A 33 -10.43 -14.92 18.32
CA ALA A 33 -9.72 -15.25 19.55
C ALA A 33 -10.55 -15.14 20.85
N LEU A 34 -11.61 -14.31 20.86
CA LEU A 34 -12.48 -14.09 22.02
C LEU A 34 -13.93 -14.54 21.78
N ALA A 35 -14.25 -15.11 20.60
CA ALA A 35 -15.60 -15.55 20.29
C ALA A 35 -15.82 -17.01 20.75
N PRO A 36 -16.98 -17.33 21.37
CA PRO A 36 -17.25 -18.68 21.86
C PRO A 36 -17.55 -19.68 20.73
N MET A 37 -17.91 -19.19 19.54
CA MET A 37 -18.24 -20.00 18.36
C MET A 37 -17.72 -19.31 17.09
N PRO A 38 -17.38 -20.07 16.04
CA PRO A 38 -17.02 -19.50 14.74
C PRO A 38 -18.19 -18.72 14.13
N PHE A 39 -17.86 -17.62 13.46
CA PHE A 39 -18.80 -16.91 12.59
C PHE A 39 -18.82 -17.58 11.23
N HIS A 40 -20.01 -17.69 10.64
CA HIS A 40 -20.20 -18.26 9.32
C HIS A 40 -20.74 -17.22 8.34
N ALA A 41 -20.34 -17.36 7.07
CA ALA A 41 -20.77 -16.51 5.99
C ALA A 41 -21.63 -17.26 4.97
N ASN A 42 -22.65 -16.60 4.42
CA ASN A 42 -23.26 -17.03 3.16
C ASN A 42 -22.83 -16.09 2.04
N ILE A 43 -22.34 -16.70 0.96
CA ILE A 43 -21.88 -15.98 -0.23
C ILE A 43 -22.80 -16.29 -1.41
N ALA A 44 -23.31 -15.25 -2.07
CA ALA A 44 -24.08 -15.35 -3.29
C ALA A 44 -23.20 -15.14 -4.53
N LYS A 45 -23.81 -15.29 -5.72
CA LYS A 45 -23.15 -15.07 -7.01
C LYS A 45 -22.45 -13.71 -7.07
N GLY A 46 -21.26 -13.69 -7.67
CA GLY A 46 -20.44 -12.48 -7.79
C GLY A 46 -19.75 -12.07 -6.49
N ASN A 47 -19.47 -13.03 -5.60
CA ASN A 47 -18.74 -12.83 -4.33
C ASN A 47 -19.47 -11.95 -3.29
N ARG A 48 -20.79 -11.76 -3.44
CA ARG A 48 -21.58 -10.90 -2.53
C ARG A 48 -21.85 -11.61 -1.21
N LEU A 49 -21.43 -11.02 -0.09
CA LEU A 49 -21.73 -11.52 1.26
C LEU A 49 -23.19 -11.28 1.54
N THR A 50 -24.04 -12.29 1.70
CA THR A 50 -25.46 -12.09 2.05
C THR A 50 -25.72 -12.23 3.54
N PHE A 51 -24.83 -12.91 4.26
CA PHE A 51 -24.93 -13.15 5.70
C PHE A 51 -23.54 -13.31 6.31
N PHE A 52 -23.31 -12.76 7.50
CA PHE A 52 -22.12 -13.00 8.32
C PHE A 52 -22.45 -12.82 9.80
N SER A 53 -22.23 -13.87 10.60
CA SER A 53 -22.57 -13.90 12.04
C SER A 53 -24.07 -13.64 12.31
N ASP A 54 -24.49 -12.42 12.63
CA ASP A 54 -25.89 -12.03 12.83
C ASP A 54 -26.40 -10.99 11.81
N LYS A 55 -25.52 -10.56 10.89
CA LYS A 55 -25.79 -9.51 9.92
C LYS A 55 -26.20 -10.09 8.57
N HIS A 56 -27.24 -9.51 7.99
CA HIS A 56 -27.66 -9.74 6.62
C HIS A 56 -27.35 -8.53 5.76
N PHE A 57 -26.95 -8.76 4.51
CA PHE A 57 -26.45 -7.71 3.64
C PHE A 57 -27.17 -7.73 2.29
N GLU A 58 -27.54 -6.56 1.81
CA GLU A 58 -28.23 -6.37 0.53
C GLU A 58 -27.44 -5.43 -0.36
N TYR A 59 -27.42 -5.71 -1.66
CA TYR A 59 -26.62 -4.97 -2.64
C TYR A 59 -27.49 -4.45 -3.77
N ASP A 60 -27.09 -3.33 -4.35
CA ASP A 60 -27.66 -2.88 -5.61
C ASP A 60 -27.24 -3.78 -6.80
N ARG A 61 -27.71 -3.40 -8.00
CA ARG A 61 -27.35 -4.11 -9.25
C ARG A 61 -25.86 -4.01 -9.59
N PHE A 62 -25.15 -2.98 -9.12
CA PHE A 62 -23.73 -2.74 -9.35
C PHE A 62 -22.84 -3.37 -8.28
N GLY A 63 -23.43 -3.99 -7.25
CA GLY A 63 -22.69 -4.65 -6.19
C GLY A 63 -22.24 -3.71 -5.06
N ASN A 64 -22.86 -2.54 -4.89
CA ASN A 64 -22.65 -1.70 -3.71
C ASN A 64 -23.58 -2.17 -2.57
N LEU A 65 -23.05 -2.31 -1.35
CA LEU A 65 -23.86 -2.63 -0.17
C LEU A 65 -24.85 -1.49 0.10
N ILE A 66 -26.16 -1.75 0.06
CA ILE A 66 -27.22 -0.74 0.27
C ILE A 66 -27.96 -0.92 1.60
N ALA A 67 -27.92 -2.10 2.21
CA ALA A 67 -28.47 -2.32 3.54
C ALA A 67 -27.70 -3.38 4.32
N GLU A 68 -27.44 -3.08 5.59
CA GLU A 68 -27.04 -4.05 6.61
C GLU A 68 -28.19 -4.20 7.60
N LYS A 69 -28.66 -5.44 7.84
CA LYS A 69 -29.80 -5.76 8.69
C LYS A 69 -29.37 -6.69 9.82
N ARG A 70 -29.73 -6.36 11.06
CA ARG A 70 -29.49 -7.21 12.24
C ARG A 70 -30.66 -7.15 13.22
N GLY A 71 -30.56 -7.95 14.28
CA GLY A 71 -31.57 -8.03 15.34
C GLY A 71 -32.81 -8.84 14.94
N LYS A 72 -33.72 -9.04 15.91
CA LYS A 72 -34.92 -9.85 15.72
C LYS A 72 -35.76 -9.29 14.56
N ASN A 73 -36.12 -10.15 13.62
CA ASN A 73 -36.89 -9.81 12.42
C ASN A 73 -36.27 -8.68 11.57
N HIS A 74 -34.94 -8.52 11.58
CA HIS A 74 -34.24 -7.49 10.80
C HIS A 74 -34.69 -6.05 11.15
N SER A 75 -35.01 -5.82 12.42
CA SER A 75 -35.51 -4.53 12.91
C SER A 75 -34.47 -3.42 12.95
N LEU A 76 -33.18 -3.75 13.02
CA LEU A 76 -32.10 -2.77 13.02
C LEU A 76 -31.47 -2.73 11.62
N VAL A 77 -31.75 -1.68 10.87
CA VAL A 77 -31.29 -1.52 9.49
C VAL A 77 -30.38 -0.30 9.35
N THR A 78 -29.19 -0.50 8.81
CA THR A 78 -28.32 0.57 8.32
C THR A 78 -28.46 0.66 6.82
N HIS A 79 -28.77 1.84 6.29
CA HIS A 79 -28.86 2.09 4.85
C HIS A 79 -27.66 2.87 4.34
N TYR A 80 -27.24 2.55 3.11
CA TYR A 80 -26.10 3.16 2.43
C TYR A 80 -26.55 3.71 1.07
N GLU A 81 -26.19 4.96 0.77
CA GLU A 81 -26.48 5.61 -0.52
C GLU A 81 -25.19 6.02 -1.22
N TYR A 82 -25.16 5.84 -2.53
CA TYR A 82 -24.00 6.10 -3.38
C TYR A 82 -24.34 7.11 -4.47
N ASP A 83 -23.33 7.85 -4.91
CA ASP A 83 -23.46 8.70 -6.10
C ASP A 83 -23.29 7.90 -7.41
N CYS A 84 -23.39 8.60 -8.55
CA CYS A 84 -23.25 8.00 -9.88
C CYS A 84 -21.83 7.48 -10.19
N ARG A 85 -20.85 7.74 -9.31
CA ARG A 85 -19.48 7.20 -9.38
C ARG A 85 -19.26 6.09 -8.37
N HIS A 86 -20.31 5.56 -7.75
CA HIS A 86 -20.28 4.51 -6.74
C HIS A 86 -19.52 4.90 -5.46
N ARG A 87 -19.50 6.19 -5.12
CA ARG A 87 -18.90 6.69 -3.86
C ARG A 87 -19.98 6.78 -2.80
N LEU A 88 -19.70 6.30 -1.59
CA LEU A 88 -20.64 6.33 -0.47
C LEU A 88 -20.89 7.78 -0.05
N ILE A 89 -22.08 8.31 -0.26
CA ILE A 89 -22.40 9.71 0.08
C ILE A 89 -23.27 9.85 1.32
N LYS A 90 -23.94 8.79 1.75
CA LYS A 90 -24.80 8.81 2.93
C LYS A 90 -24.89 7.45 3.62
N VAL A 91 -24.91 7.46 4.95
CA VAL A 91 -25.28 6.33 5.79
C VAL A 91 -26.40 6.76 6.75
N ILE A 92 -27.43 5.92 6.88
CA ILE A 92 -28.53 6.13 7.83
C ILE A 92 -28.52 4.96 8.81
N LYS A 93 -28.19 5.24 10.07
CA LYS A 93 -28.12 4.21 11.13
C LYS A 93 -29.53 3.86 11.64
N PRO A 94 -29.71 2.70 12.29
CA PRO A 94 -31.00 2.32 12.90
C PRO A 94 -31.52 3.33 13.92
N THR A 95 -30.62 4.11 14.53
CA THR A 95 -30.93 5.17 15.50
C THR A 95 -31.52 6.42 14.85
N GLY A 96 -31.50 6.52 13.51
CA GLY A 96 -31.89 7.71 12.76
C GLY A 96 -30.76 8.71 12.54
N ILE A 97 -29.55 8.45 13.07
CA ILE A 97 -28.36 9.27 12.79
C ILE A 97 -28.05 9.20 11.29
N ILE A 98 -27.91 10.38 10.68
CA ILE A 98 -27.53 10.54 9.28
C ILE A 98 -26.08 11.01 9.21
N ILE A 99 -25.30 10.28 8.41
CA ILE A 99 -23.91 10.57 8.11
C ILE A 99 -23.82 10.89 6.63
N THR A 100 -23.19 12.00 6.26
CA THR A 100 -22.97 12.37 4.84
C THR A 100 -21.52 12.63 4.54
N TYR A 101 -21.08 12.28 3.33
CA TYR A 101 -19.72 12.46 2.87
C TYR A 101 -19.69 13.29 1.59
N THR A 102 -18.65 14.11 1.43
CA THR A 102 -18.38 14.85 0.18
C THR A 102 -17.01 14.47 -0.37
N TYR A 103 -16.83 14.61 -1.68
CA TYR A 103 -15.61 14.18 -2.37
C TYR A 103 -15.20 15.16 -3.45
N ASP A 104 -13.91 15.27 -3.70
CA ASP A 104 -13.37 15.99 -4.85
C ASP A 104 -13.36 15.13 -6.14
N ALA A 105 -12.85 15.72 -7.23
CA ALA A 105 -12.75 15.07 -8.53
C ALA A 105 -11.74 13.89 -8.57
N PHE A 106 -10.81 13.84 -7.61
CA PHE A 106 -9.78 12.81 -7.48
C PHE A 106 -10.22 11.66 -6.54
N ASN A 107 -11.50 11.61 -6.19
CA ASN A 107 -12.07 10.61 -5.29
C ASN A 107 -11.64 10.74 -3.82
N ARG A 108 -11.08 11.89 -3.43
CA ARG A 108 -10.66 12.13 -2.03
C ARG A 108 -11.83 12.71 -1.27
N ARG A 109 -12.16 12.13 -0.11
CA ARG A 109 -13.18 12.65 0.79
C ARG A 109 -12.78 14.04 1.29
N THR A 110 -13.59 15.06 1.00
CA THR A 110 -13.34 16.45 1.40
C THR A 110 -13.97 16.79 2.74
N SER A 111 -15.10 16.16 3.09
CA SER A 111 -15.70 16.29 4.41
C SER A 111 -16.55 15.09 4.80
N LYS A 112 -16.78 14.94 6.11
CA LYS A 112 -17.88 14.14 6.68
C LYS A 112 -18.74 15.01 7.58
N THR A 113 -20.03 14.76 7.60
CA THR A 113 -20.97 15.41 8.53
C THR A 113 -21.74 14.34 9.29
N VAL A 114 -21.65 14.38 10.62
CA VAL A 114 -22.31 13.46 11.55
C VAL A 114 -23.15 14.29 12.51
N ASP A 115 -24.47 14.11 12.48
CA ASP A 115 -25.40 14.84 13.37
C ASP A 115 -25.17 16.37 13.39
N GLY A 116 -24.95 16.95 12.21
CA GLY A 116 -24.70 18.39 12.04
C GLY A 116 -23.27 18.86 12.35
N LYS A 117 -22.39 18.02 12.90
CA LYS A 117 -20.96 18.33 13.07
C LYS A 117 -20.21 17.94 11.81
N THR A 118 -19.42 18.86 11.26
CA THR A 118 -18.64 18.62 10.04
C THR A 118 -17.16 18.58 10.34
N THR A 119 -16.50 17.54 9.84
CA THR A 119 -15.04 17.40 9.82
C THR A 119 -14.59 17.56 8.37
N GLU A 120 -13.64 18.46 8.13
CA GLU A 120 -13.04 18.69 6.82
C GLU A 120 -11.68 18.00 6.71
N PHE A 121 -11.34 17.53 5.52
CA PHE A 121 -10.13 16.74 5.27
C PHE A 121 -9.21 17.42 4.25
N ILE A 122 -7.92 17.48 4.57
CA ILE A 122 -6.88 18.11 3.75
C ILE A 122 -5.94 17.02 3.24
N TRP A 123 -5.62 17.08 1.94
CA TRP A 123 -4.90 16.02 1.24
C TRP A 123 -3.64 16.52 0.53
N ARG A 124 -2.57 15.73 0.59
CA ARG A 124 -1.37 15.87 -0.25
C ARG A 124 -1.27 14.67 -1.20
N GLY A 125 -1.58 14.89 -2.47
CA GLY A 125 -1.77 13.77 -3.40
C GLY A 125 -2.91 12.87 -2.90
N SER A 126 -2.62 11.60 -2.68
CA SER A 126 -3.55 10.59 -2.13
C SER A 126 -3.38 10.35 -0.62
N LYS A 127 -2.54 11.12 0.09
CA LYS A 127 -2.37 11.02 1.54
C LYS A 127 -3.22 12.05 2.26
N LEU A 128 -4.00 11.62 3.24
CA LEU A 128 -4.70 12.50 4.17
C LEU A 128 -3.65 13.11 5.09
N ILE A 129 -3.52 14.43 5.13
CA ILE A 129 -2.47 15.08 5.92
C ILE A 129 -3.01 15.89 7.09
N ALA A 130 -4.30 16.23 7.07
CA ALA A 130 -4.94 16.87 8.20
C ALA A 130 -6.46 16.70 8.16
N GLU A 131 -7.06 16.81 9.32
CA GLU A 131 -8.48 17.01 9.50
C GLU A 131 -8.74 18.19 10.43
N THR A 132 -9.89 18.83 10.25
CA THR A 132 -10.29 19.95 11.10
C THR A 132 -11.78 19.95 11.36
N ASP A 133 -12.12 20.20 12.61
CA ASP A 133 -13.45 20.54 13.09
C ASP A 133 -13.35 21.77 14.02
N LYS A 134 -13.60 21.64 15.34
CA LYS A 134 -13.21 22.61 16.36
C LYS A 134 -11.72 22.50 16.75
N HIS A 135 -11.13 21.33 16.55
CA HIS A 135 -9.69 21.07 16.67
C HIS A 135 -9.10 20.91 15.27
N TRP A 136 -7.78 20.99 15.18
CA TRP A 136 -7.05 20.62 13.97
C TRP A 136 -6.04 19.55 14.33
N GLN A 137 -5.97 18.54 13.47
CA GLN A 137 -5.07 17.42 13.63
C GLN A 137 -4.34 17.20 12.33
N SER A 138 -3.01 17.09 12.37
CA SER A 138 -2.17 16.84 11.20
C SER A 138 -1.39 15.55 11.37
N TYR A 139 -1.35 14.76 10.31
CA TYR A 139 -0.64 13.48 10.27
C TYR A 139 0.64 13.63 9.44
N LEU A 140 1.76 13.27 10.06
CA LEU A 140 3.05 13.16 9.39
C LEU A 140 3.32 11.68 9.10
N TYR A 141 3.83 11.40 7.91
CA TYR A 141 4.14 10.05 7.46
C TYR A 141 5.64 9.91 7.20
N GLU A 142 6.14 8.68 7.25
CA GLU A 142 7.47 8.38 6.76
C GLU A 142 7.61 8.73 5.25
N LEU A 143 8.84 8.94 4.81
CA LEU A 143 9.13 9.34 3.43
C LEU A 143 8.60 8.29 2.46
N ASP A 144 7.79 8.74 1.50
CA ASP A 144 7.23 7.89 0.45
C ASP A 144 6.47 6.64 0.93
N SER A 145 5.85 6.68 2.12
CA SER A 145 4.97 5.61 2.61
C SER A 145 3.65 6.13 3.19
N TYR A 146 2.72 5.24 3.54
CA TYR A 146 1.52 5.60 4.30
C TYR A 146 1.66 5.29 5.79
N ARG A 147 2.90 5.03 6.25
CA ARG A 147 3.22 4.71 7.65
C ARG A 147 3.20 6.00 8.44
N PRO A 148 2.30 6.14 9.41
CA PRO A 148 2.21 7.36 10.19
C PRO A 148 3.40 7.44 11.14
N LEU A 149 4.02 8.61 11.22
CA LEU A 149 5.22 8.88 12.02
C LEU A 149 4.86 9.70 13.26
N ALA A 150 4.11 10.78 13.06
CA ALA A 150 3.73 11.68 14.14
C ALA A 150 2.36 12.30 13.90
N LEU A 151 1.72 12.69 15.00
CA LEU A 151 0.45 13.39 15.02
C LEU A 151 0.67 14.74 15.71
N VAL A 152 0.32 15.81 15.01
CA VAL A 152 0.31 17.17 15.56
C VAL A 152 -1.13 17.55 15.85
N HIS A 153 -1.44 17.82 17.11
CA HIS A 153 -2.77 18.20 17.55
C HIS A 153 -2.75 19.62 18.11
N GLY A 154 -3.74 20.42 17.72
CA GLY A 154 -3.96 21.74 18.30
C GLY A 154 -5.44 22.10 18.33
N ASN A 155 -5.75 23.11 19.13
CA ASN A 155 -7.09 23.67 19.23
C ASN A 155 -7.07 25.08 18.61
N ALA A 156 -8.01 25.41 17.73
CA ALA A 156 -8.06 26.75 17.12
C ALA A 156 -8.26 27.89 18.14
N GLN A 157 -8.70 27.56 19.37
CA GLN A 157 -9.02 28.49 20.45
C GLN A 157 -7.93 28.53 21.55
N GLN A 158 -6.95 27.63 21.51
CA GLN A 158 -5.88 27.54 22.50
C GLN A 158 -4.53 27.43 21.78
N ASP A 159 -3.55 28.27 22.15
CA ASP A 159 -2.21 28.27 21.55
C ASP A 159 -1.33 27.13 22.12
N ASN A 160 -1.87 25.92 22.17
CA ASN A 160 -1.20 24.73 22.69
C ASN A 160 -1.12 23.67 21.59
N ILE A 161 0.07 23.54 21.01
CA ILE A 161 0.39 22.52 20.02
C ILE A 161 1.02 21.35 20.76
N LYS A 162 0.40 20.17 20.64
CA LYS A 162 0.92 18.92 21.20
C LYS A 162 1.41 18.01 20.07
N LEU A 163 2.52 17.33 20.32
CA LEU A 163 3.13 16.38 19.40
C LEU A 163 3.07 14.98 20.00
N TYR A 164 2.61 14.03 19.21
CA TYR A 164 2.52 12.61 19.55
C TYR A 164 3.24 11.78 18.51
N TRP A 165 3.81 10.66 18.93
CA TRP A 165 4.57 9.76 18.05
C TRP A 165 3.87 8.43 17.89
N TYR A 166 3.73 7.99 16.65
CA TYR A 166 3.15 6.69 16.34
C TYR A 166 4.16 5.58 16.59
N GLN A 167 3.72 4.54 17.30
CA GLN A 167 4.38 3.25 17.31
C GLN A 167 3.56 2.32 16.43
N ASN A 168 4.20 1.79 15.39
CA ASN A 168 3.53 0.96 14.40
C ASN A 168 3.96 -0.50 14.52
N ASP A 169 3.08 -1.41 14.09
CA ASP A 169 3.45 -2.81 13.85
C ASP A 169 4.32 -2.95 12.57
N HIS A 170 4.63 -4.19 12.19
CA HIS A 170 5.43 -4.45 10.99
C HIS A 170 4.76 -3.95 9.70
N LEU A 171 3.42 -3.87 9.67
CA LEU A 171 2.58 -3.37 8.57
C LEU A 171 2.49 -1.85 8.50
N GLY A 172 3.01 -1.11 9.49
CA GLY A 172 2.79 0.33 9.56
C GLY A 172 1.45 0.72 10.18
N THR A 173 0.76 -0.21 10.85
CA THR A 173 -0.50 0.03 11.56
C THR A 173 -0.22 0.63 12.93
N PRO A 174 -0.82 1.77 13.31
CA PRO A 174 -0.70 2.34 14.65
C PRO A 174 -1.14 1.40 15.76
N ILE A 175 -0.22 0.96 16.61
CA ILE A 175 -0.50 0.14 17.81
C ILE A 175 -0.34 0.93 19.11
N ALA A 176 0.37 2.06 19.09
CA ALA A 176 0.43 2.97 20.24
C ALA A 176 0.69 4.42 19.82
N LEU A 177 0.34 5.35 20.72
CA LEU A 177 0.79 6.74 20.67
C LEU A 177 1.60 7.07 21.93
N THR A 178 2.74 7.70 21.74
CA THR A 178 3.58 8.20 22.83
C THR A 178 3.62 9.72 22.87
N GLY A 179 3.69 10.28 24.08
CA GLY A 179 3.87 11.69 24.34
C GLY A 179 5.28 12.17 24.06
N SER A 180 5.53 13.47 24.22
CA SER A 180 6.84 14.09 23.99
C SER A 180 7.94 13.61 24.94
N LEU A 181 7.56 13.02 26.07
CA LEU A 181 8.49 12.47 27.06
C LEU A 181 8.68 10.95 26.91
N GLY A 182 8.04 10.32 25.93
CA GLY A 182 8.11 8.88 25.67
C GLY A 182 7.15 8.02 26.49
N ASP A 183 6.26 8.65 27.26
CA ASP A 183 5.14 8.01 27.95
C ASP A 183 4.13 7.47 26.93
N THR A 184 3.71 6.22 27.09
CA THR A 184 2.63 5.63 26.27
C THR A 184 1.29 6.18 26.75
N LEU A 185 0.52 6.78 25.84
CA LEU A 185 -0.76 7.43 26.14
C LEU A 185 -1.96 6.61 25.66
N TYR A 186 -1.75 5.83 24.60
CA TYR A 186 -2.75 5.03 23.93
C TYR A 186 -2.10 3.74 23.42
N GLU A 187 -2.79 2.62 23.55
CA GLU A 187 -2.43 1.34 22.94
C GLU A 187 -3.65 0.65 22.34
N CYS A 188 -3.45 -0.01 21.20
CA CYS A 188 -4.49 -0.75 20.51
C CYS A 188 -3.99 -2.11 20.03
N GLN A 189 -4.84 -3.12 20.18
CA GLN A 189 -4.64 -4.47 19.68
C GLN A 189 -5.68 -4.77 18.60
N TYR A 190 -5.22 -5.30 17.47
CA TYR A 190 -6.08 -5.66 16.33
C TYR A 190 -6.10 -7.17 16.11
N ASN A 191 -7.17 -7.66 15.52
CA ASN A 191 -7.19 -8.97 14.88
C ASN A 191 -6.47 -8.93 13.52
N ALA A 192 -6.31 -10.08 12.85
CA ALA A 192 -5.60 -10.15 11.57
C ALA A 192 -6.22 -9.24 10.48
N TYR A 193 -7.52 -8.95 10.56
CA TYR A 193 -8.26 -8.13 9.60
C TYR A 193 -8.46 -6.68 10.06
N GLY A 194 -7.74 -6.23 11.10
CA GLY A 194 -7.72 -4.83 11.52
C GLY A 194 -8.92 -4.39 12.36
N GLN A 195 -9.73 -5.32 12.87
CA GLN A 195 -10.75 -5.03 13.88
C GLN A 195 -10.08 -4.85 15.24
N ILE A 196 -10.46 -3.81 15.97
CA ILE A 196 -9.97 -3.58 17.33
C ILE A 196 -10.48 -4.69 18.26
N ILE A 197 -9.56 -5.37 18.92
CA ILE A 197 -9.82 -6.35 19.98
C ILE A 197 -9.84 -5.65 21.34
N ASN A 198 -8.87 -4.76 21.57
CA ASN A 198 -8.72 -4.03 22.81
C ASN A 198 -8.08 -2.66 22.56
N GLU A 199 -8.53 -1.66 23.30
CA GLU A 199 -8.01 -0.29 23.26
C GLU A 199 -7.83 0.19 24.71
N THR A 200 -6.68 0.76 25.01
CA THR A 200 -6.31 1.19 26.36
C THR A 200 -5.78 2.62 26.31
N TYR A 201 -6.29 3.48 27.18
CA TYR A 201 -5.79 4.83 27.41
C TYR A 201 -5.07 4.86 28.76
N HIS A 202 -3.87 5.43 28.79
CA HIS A 202 -2.97 5.41 29.95
C HIS A 202 -2.92 6.75 30.68
N GLN A 203 -3.94 7.59 30.50
CA GLN A 203 -4.08 8.90 31.14
C GLN A 203 -5.52 9.12 31.62
N ASP A 204 -5.68 9.81 32.75
CA ASP A 204 -6.99 10.05 33.37
C ASP A 204 -7.89 10.99 32.55
N ASP A 205 -7.29 12.00 31.90
CA ASP A 205 -8.00 12.98 31.06
C ASP A 205 -7.97 12.55 29.58
N ILE A 206 -8.78 11.54 29.26
CA ILE A 206 -8.88 10.95 27.92
C ILE A 206 -9.36 11.98 26.89
N ASP A 207 -10.26 12.88 27.27
CA ASP A 207 -10.78 13.94 26.38
C ASP A 207 -9.70 14.95 25.95
N SER A 208 -8.56 14.97 26.63
CA SER A 208 -7.40 15.80 26.27
C SER A 208 -6.44 15.15 25.26
N LEU A 209 -6.65 13.87 24.95
CA LEU A 209 -5.89 13.12 23.97
C LEU A 209 -6.49 13.29 22.57
N PRO A 210 -5.64 13.26 21.52
CA PRO A 210 -6.13 13.29 20.16
C PRO A 210 -6.81 11.97 19.80
N ASP A 211 -7.79 12.04 18.92
CA ASP A 211 -8.36 10.85 18.30
C ASP A 211 -7.31 10.18 17.42
N ASN A 212 -7.28 8.85 17.41
CA ASN A 212 -6.45 8.08 16.49
C ASN A 212 -7.31 7.32 15.46
N PRO A 213 -7.71 7.95 14.34
CA PRO A 213 -8.52 7.30 13.32
C PRO A 213 -7.69 6.49 12.31
N LEU A 214 -6.36 6.57 12.32
CA LEU A 214 -5.55 5.84 11.33
C LEU A 214 -5.56 4.33 11.63
N ARG A 215 -5.70 3.51 10.58
CA ARG A 215 -5.77 2.04 10.67
C ARG A 215 -4.67 1.42 9.80
N PHE A 216 -4.96 0.34 9.06
CA PHE A 216 -4.02 -0.12 8.03
C PHE A 216 -3.65 1.03 7.10
N GLN A 217 -2.47 0.93 6.49
CA GLN A 217 -1.94 1.98 5.65
C GLN A 217 -2.96 2.45 4.59
N GLY A 218 -3.21 3.77 4.54
CA GLY A 218 -4.22 4.41 3.69
C GLY A 218 -5.63 4.50 4.29
N GLN A 219 -5.90 3.84 5.41
CA GLN A 219 -7.22 3.75 6.02
C GLN A 219 -7.46 4.77 7.13
N TYR A 220 -8.69 5.29 7.16
CA TYR A 220 -9.23 6.17 8.19
C TYR A 220 -10.51 5.56 8.78
N TYR A 221 -10.58 5.42 10.09
CA TYR A 221 -11.72 4.87 10.83
C TYR A 221 -12.82 5.91 11.03
N ASP A 222 -14.01 5.58 10.54
CA ASP A 222 -15.24 6.33 10.82
C ASP A 222 -16.00 5.64 11.95
N GLU A 223 -15.79 6.09 13.19
CA GLU A 223 -16.44 5.55 14.39
C GLU A 223 -17.96 5.43 14.23
N GLU A 224 -18.58 6.42 13.59
CA GLU A 224 -20.02 6.49 13.43
C GLU A 224 -20.61 5.36 12.56
N THR A 225 -19.79 4.75 11.70
CA THR A 225 -20.17 3.61 10.85
C THR A 225 -19.52 2.30 11.26
N GLY A 226 -18.32 2.36 11.85
CA GLY A 226 -17.43 1.22 12.04
C GLY A 226 -16.59 0.88 10.80
N LEU A 227 -16.75 1.61 9.69
CA LEU A 227 -16.04 1.38 8.44
C LEU A 227 -14.71 2.12 8.42
N HIS A 228 -13.78 1.59 7.64
CA HIS A 228 -12.50 2.19 7.34
C HIS A 228 -12.57 2.78 5.93
N TYR A 229 -12.62 4.11 5.82
CA TYR A 229 -12.46 4.80 4.54
C TYR A 229 -11.05 4.56 4.01
N ASN A 230 -10.93 3.96 2.82
CA ASN A 230 -9.67 3.60 2.17
C ASN A 230 -9.61 4.18 0.75
N LEU A 231 -9.63 5.51 0.67
CA LEU A 231 -9.59 6.35 -0.54
C LEU A 231 -10.64 6.00 -1.61
N ASN A 232 -10.46 4.89 -2.34
CA ASN A 232 -11.37 4.47 -3.39
C ASN A 232 -12.50 3.56 -2.93
N ARG A 233 -12.40 2.97 -1.74
CA ARG A 233 -13.41 2.05 -1.19
C ARG A 233 -13.57 2.22 0.32
N TYR A 234 -14.63 1.64 0.86
CA TYR A 234 -14.84 1.49 2.31
C TYR A 234 -14.62 0.03 2.69
N TYR A 235 -13.71 -0.18 3.64
CA TYR A 235 -13.36 -1.48 4.19
C TYR A 235 -14.13 -1.71 5.49
N ASP A 236 -14.71 -2.89 5.65
CA ASP A 236 -15.36 -3.32 6.88
C ASP A 236 -14.43 -4.32 7.59
N PRO A 237 -13.78 -3.94 8.71
CA PRO A 237 -12.89 -4.84 9.45
C PRO A 237 -13.62 -6.03 10.07
N PHE A 238 -14.93 -5.90 10.36
CA PHE A 238 -15.72 -6.98 10.96
C PHE A 238 -15.91 -8.14 9.97
N THR A 239 -16.18 -7.84 8.71
CA THR A 239 -16.29 -8.85 7.65
C THR A 239 -14.96 -9.13 6.94
N GLY A 240 -13.95 -8.28 7.14
CA GLY A 240 -12.62 -8.40 6.54
C GLY A 240 -12.60 -8.11 5.04
N ARG A 241 -13.50 -7.26 4.53
CA ARG A 241 -13.67 -7.01 3.10
C ARG A 241 -14.19 -5.62 2.77
N TYR A 242 -14.12 -5.22 1.50
CA TYR A 242 -14.72 -3.98 1.02
C TYR A 242 -16.24 -4.11 0.84
N ILE A 243 -16.98 -3.01 1.01
CA ILE A 243 -18.45 -2.97 0.86
C ILE A 243 -18.92 -2.66 -0.58
N THR A 244 -17.98 -2.33 -1.47
CA THR A 244 -18.20 -2.11 -2.90
C THR A 244 -17.23 -2.95 -3.72
N GLN A 245 -17.59 -3.22 -4.99
CA GLN A 245 -16.68 -3.88 -5.91
C GLN A 245 -15.46 -3.00 -6.22
N ASP A 246 -14.33 -3.64 -6.51
CA ASP A 246 -13.11 -2.99 -6.97
C ASP A 246 -13.39 -2.17 -8.25
N PRO A 247 -13.12 -0.85 -8.23
CA PRO A 247 -13.26 -0.01 -9.43
C PRO A 247 -12.40 -0.46 -10.61
N LEU A 248 -11.33 -1.23 -10.37
CA LEU A 248 -10.47 -1.81 -11.40
C LEU A 248 -11.03 -3.13 -11.95
N GLY A 249 -12.14 -3.62 -11.40
CA GLY A 249 -12.81 -4.85 -11.81
C GLY A 249 -11.86 -6.04 -11.72
N ILE A 250 -11.75 -6.81 -12.81
CA ILE A 250 -10.86 -7.98 -12.88
C ILE A 250 -9.38 -7.62 -12.79
N GLN A 251 -9.04 -6.34 -12.89
CA GLN A 251 -7.65 -5.92 -12.83
C GLN A 251 -7.11 -5.86 -11.39
N GLY A 252 -7.96 -5.51 -10.41
CA GLY A 252 -7.65 -5.58 -8.98
C GLY A 252 -7.69 -7.01 -8.41
N GLY A 253 -8.37 -7.94 -9.08
CA GLY A 253 -8.40 -9.35 -8.71
C GLY A 253 -9.67 -10.06 -9.17
N LEU A 254 -9.73 -11.39 -9.01
CA LEU A 254 -10.92 -12.17 -9.34
C LEU A 254 -12.02 -12.04 -8.27
N ASN A 255 -11.65 -11.70 -7.03
CA ASN A 255 -12.60 -11.38 -5.97
C ASN A 255 -12.64 -9.87 -5.74
N SER A 256 -13.65 -9.21 -6.33
CA SER A 256 -13.74 -7.75 -6.35
C SER A 256 -14.00 -7.09 -4.99
N TYR A 257 -14.23 -7.84 -3.92
CA TYR A 257 -14.44 -7.28 -2.58
C TYR A 257 -13.30 -7.61 -1.61
N GLN A 258 -12.38 -8.50 -2.00
CA GLN A 258 -11.38 -9.05 -1.10
C GLN A 258 -10.35 -7.97 -0.71
N TYR A 259 -9.97 -7.94 0.58
CA TYR A 259 -8.82 -7.17 1.02
C TYR A 259 -7.55 -8.01 0.84
N VAL A 260 -6.60 -7.47 0.08
CA VAL A 260 -5.23 -7.98 -0.14
C VAL A 260 -5.08 -9.50 -0.36
N ASN A 261 -6.00 -10.08 -1.13
CA ASN A 261 -6.05 -11.53 -1.41
C ASN A 261 -6.15 -12.43 -0.17
N GLY A 262 -6.73 -11.93 0.93
CA GLY A 262 -6.90 -12.69 2.17
C GLY A 262 -5.63 -12.87 2.99
N ASP A 263 -4.59 -12.07 2.71
CA ASP A 263 -3.32 -12.09 3.42
C ASP A 263 -2.98 -10.70 4.01
N PRO A 264 -3.79 -10.21 4.98
CA PRO A 264 -3.61 -8.90 5.60
C PRO A 264 -2.37 -8.82 6.49
N ILE A 265 -1.68 -9.94 6.76
CA ILE A 265 -0.47 -9.97 7.59
C ILE A 265 0.79 -9.62 6.80
N ASN A 266 0.81 -9.88 5.49
CA ASN A 266 1.98 -9.61 4.63
C ASN A 266 1.76 -8.46 3.63
N TRP A 267 0.51 -8.08 3.37
CA TRP A 267 0.15 -7.14 2.32
C TRP A 267 -0.76 -6.03 2.85
N ILE A 268 -0.67 -4.88 2.20
CA ILE A 268 -1.46 -3.68 2.48
C ILE A 268 -2.09 -3.17 1.19
N ASP A 269 -3.12 -2.34 1.28
CA ASP A 269 -3.74 -1.68 0.12
C ASP A 269 -3.99 -0.18 0.41
N PRO A 270 -2.97 0.68 0.25
CA PRO A 270 -3.06 2.10 0.65
C PRO A 270 -4.00 2.97 -0.17
N LEU A 271 -4.50 2.46 -1.30
CA LEU A 271 -5.40 3.19 -2.18
C LEU A 271 -6.80 2.58 -2.20
N GLY A 272 -7.01 1.44 -1.55
CA GLY A 272 -8.22 0.67 -1.70
C GLY A 272 -8.43 0.16 -3.13
N LEU A 273 -7.37 -0.26 -3.81
CA LEU A 273 -7.39 -0.73 -5.20
C LEU A 273 -6.56 -2.00 -5.42
N ILE A 274 -5.30 -2.02 -4.95
CA ILE A 274 -4.35 -3.09 -5.27
C ILE A 274 -3.44 -3.29 -4.08
N LYS A 275 -3.23 -4.56 -3.75
CA LYS A 275 -2.26 -4.93 -2.72
C LYS A 275 -0.83 -4.59 -3.11
N VAL A 276 -0.07 -4.07 -2.17
CA VAL A 276 1.37 -3.82 -2.30
C VAL A 276 2.12 -4.55 -1.19
N GLU A 277 3.33 -4.99 -1.51
CA GLU A 277 4.19 -5.67 -0.54
C GLU A 277 4.65 -4.63 0.48
N ASN A 278 4.59 -5.01 1.75
CA ASN A 278 4.89 -4.12 2.85
C ASN A 278 6.41 -4.04 3.10
N ASN A 279 7.12 -3.34 2.21
CA ASN A 279 8.59 -3.22 2.22
C ASN A 279 9.10 -1.90 2.83
N GLY A 280 8.23 -1.09 3.45
CA GLY A 280 8.57 0.21 4.02
C GLY A 280 8.69 1.38 3.01
N PHE A 281 8.34 1.16 1.73
CA PHE A 281 8.36 2.19 0.68
C PHE A 281 7.10 2.06 -0.21
N GLU A 282 6.04 2.78 0.11
CA GLU A 282 4.76 2.72 -0.61
C GLU A 282 4.51 3.99 -1.41
N GLY A 283 5.33 4.16 -2.44
CA GLY A 283 5.09 5.14 -3.49
C GLY A 283 3.96 4.68 -4.41
N VAL A 284 2.74 5.15 -4.13
CA VAL A 284 1.55 5.26 -5.03
C VAL A 284 1.66 4.50 -6.35
N VAL A 285 1.01 3.33 -6.40
CA VAL A 285 0.70 2.61 -7.64
C VAL A 285 -0.30 3.43 -8.46
N GLY A 286 0.22 4.25 -9.36
CA GLY A 286 -0.52 4.75 -10.51
C GLY A 286 -0.45 3.72 -11.64
N LYS A 287 -1.55 2.97 -11.83
CA LYS A 287 -1.84 1.98 -12.90
C LYS A 287 -0.96 0.71 -12.97
N GLU A 288 -1.47 -0.33 -12.31
CA GLU A 288 -1.64 -1.73 -12.80
C GLU A 288 -0.73 -2.31 -13.90
N LYS A 289 -0.09 -3.49 -13.76
CA LYS A 289 -0.45 -4.74 -13.05
C LYS A 289 0.78 -5.59 -12.66
N SER A 290 0.78 -6.07 -11.40
CA SER A 290 1.02 -7.43 -10.83
C SER A 290 1.94 -8.44 -11.57
N ASN A 291 3.05 -8.87 -10.94
CA ASN A 291 3.15 -10.11 -10.13
C ASN A 291 4.58 -10.35 -9.57
N THR A 292 4.67 -10.83 -8.33
CA THR A 292 5.90 -11.18 -7.61
C THR A 292 6.66 -12.33 -8.30
N THR A 293 7.79 -11.98 -8.89
CA THR A 293 9.06 -12.70 -8.86
C THR A 293 10.12 -11.59 -8.77
N ILE A 294 11.35 -11.87 -8.36
CA ILE A 294 12.48 -10.94 -8.53
C ILE A 294 12.54 -10.56 -10.02
N ASN A 295 11.86 -9.47 -10.42
CA ASN A 295 11.45 -9.17 -11.81
C ASN A 295 10.66 -7.83 -11.92
N ASP A 296 10.88 -6.86 -11.04
CA ASP A 296 10.09 -5.60 -10.95
C ASP A 296 10.03 -4.82 -12.27
N THR A 297 8.97 -4.97 -13.07
CA THR A 297 8.79 -4.22 -14.32
C THR A 297 8.81 -2.71 -14.08
N ALA A 298 9.85 -2.02 -14.56
CA ALA A 298 9.99 -0.59 -14.37
C ALA A 298 9.04 0.15 -15.33
N GLY A 299 8.01 0.79 -14.77
CA GLY A 299 6.83 1.26 -15.51
C GLY A 299 7.12 2.03 -16.80
N SER A 300 8.11 2.93 -16.82
CA SER A 300 8.43 3.76 -17.99
C SER A 300 9.26 3.06 -19.06
N ILE A 301 9.77 1.84 -18.84
CA ILE A 301 10.70 1.15 -19.77
C ILE A 301 10.09 -0.09 -20.43
N ARG A 302 8.82 -0.43 -20.16
CA ARG A 302 8.16 -1.63 -20.71
C ARG A 302 8.17 -1.66 -22.24
N ASP A 303 8.07 -0.48 -22.86
CA ASP A 303 8.04 -0.32 -24.33
C ASP A 303 9.42 -0.06 -24.94
N VAL A 304 10.49 -0.19 -24.15
CA VAL A 304 11.86 -0.04 -24.65
C VAL A 304 12.21 -1.18 -25.60
N ASN A 305 11.78 -2.43 -25.33
CA ASN A 305 12.11 -3.58 -26.18
C ASN A 305 10.85 -4.34 -26.63
N PRO A 306 9.98 -3.71 -27.45
CA PRO A 306 8.65 -4.24 -27.74
C PRO A 306 8.72 -5.57 -28.49
N GLY A 307 8.22 -6.66 -27.90
CA GLY A 307 8.30 -8.00 -28.50
C GLY A 307 9.45 -8.87 -27.98
N TYR A 308 10.17 -8.45 -26.94
CA TYR A 308 10.97 -9.39 -26.16
C TYR A 308 10.07 -10.54 -25.62
N PRO A 309 10.48 -11.82 -25.64
CA PRO A 309 11.78 -12.36 -26.05
C PRO A 309 11.81 -12.98 -27.46
N THR A 310 11.39 -12.29 -28.52
CA THR A 310 11.55 -12.80 -29.90
C THR A 310 13.00 -12.77 -30.38
N GLU A 311 13.29 -13.50 -31.45
CA GLU A 311 14.61 -13.49 -32.10
C GLU A 311 15.05 -12.05 -32.43
N GLY A 312 16.32 -11.77 -32.16
CA GLY A 312 16.94 -10.45 -32.29
C GLY A 312 16.63 -9.46 -31.17
N ARG A 313 15.72 -9.77 -30.23
CA ARG A 313 15.44 -8.93 -29.05
C ARG A 313 16.06 -9.45 -27.75
N THR A 314 16.65 -10.65 -27.76
CA THR A 314 17.27 -11.26 -26.58
C THR A 314 18.74 -10.92 -26.39
N HIS A 315 19.40 -10.31 -27.39
CA HIS A 315 20.83 -9.98 -27.36
C HIS A 315 21.11 -8.48 -27.55
N ASN A 316 20.08 -7.64 -27.57
CA ASN A 316 20.14 -6.20 -27.85
C ASN A 316 20.24 -5.29 -26.61
N CYS A 317 20.75 -5.79 -25.47
CA CYS A 317 20.77 -5.06 -24.19
C CYS A 317 21.42 -3.67 -24.27
N VAL A 318 22.44 -3.50 -25.12
CA VAL A 318 23.05 -2.18 -25.41
C VAL A 318 22.07 -1.20 -26.06
N ASN A 319 21.31 -1.62 -27.06
CA ASN A 319 20.30 -0.77 -27.70
C ASN A 319 19.21 -0.40 -26.67
N CYS A 320 18.81 -1.37 -25.85
CA CYS A 320 17.82 -1.15 -24.79
C CYS A 320 18.34 -0.19 -23.72
N ALA A 321 19.63 -0.24 -23.38
CA ALA A 321 20.22 0.68 -22.40
C ALA A 321 20.26 2.13 -22.91
N ILE A 322 20.51 2.33 -24.21
CA ILE A 322 20.46 3.65 -24.84
C ILE A 322 19.04 4.23 -24.78
N VAL A 323 18.07 3.43 -25.19
CA VAL A 323 16.68 3.84 -25.27
C VAL A 323 16.07 4.04 -23.88
N THR A 324 16.45 3.22 -22.91
CA THR A 324 16.06 3.40 -21.51
C THR A 324 16.58 4.72 -20.96
N ASP A 325 17.84 5.08 -21.18
CA ASP A 325 18.38 6.36 -20.72
C ASP A 325 17.66 7.55 -21.38
N ALA A 326 17.41 7.49 -22.69
CA ALA A 326 16.65 8.50 -23.40
C ALA A 326 15.25 8.68 -22.80
N THR A 327 14.57 7.57 -22.50
CA THR A 327 13.24 7.56 -21.89
C THR A 327 13.26 8.15 -20.47
N LEU A 328 14.27 7.81 -19.67
CA LEU A 328 14.50 8.40 -18.34
C LEU A 328 14.82 9.90 -18.41
N GLY A 329 15.42 10.35 -19.51
CA GLY A 329 15.66 11.76 -19.84
C GLY A 329 14.44 12.50 -20.40
N GLY A 330 13.27 11.85 -20.50
CA GLY A 330 12.03 12.45 -21.01
C GLY A 330 11.82 12.31 -22.52
N ASN A 331 12.67 11.55 -23.22
CA ASN A 331 12.58 11.31 -24.67
C ASN A 331 12.20 9.84 -24.94
N PRO A 332 10.90 9.51 -25.02
CA PRO A 332 10.46 8.12 -25.23
C PRO A 332 10.95 7.60 -26.58
N ALA A 333 11.50 6.39 -26.59
CA ALA A 333 11.99 5.71 -27.78
C ALA A 333 11.84 4.19 -27.65
N SER A 334 12.12 3.44 -28.73
CA SER A 334 12.11 1.97 -28.74
C SER A 334 13.39 1.42 -29.35
N ALA A 335 13.92 0.36 -28.75
CA ALA A 335 15.14 -0.32 -29.16
C ALA A 335 14.89 -1.19 -30.38
N LEU A 336 15.80 -1.05 -31.34
CA LEU A 336 15.84 -1.90 -32.52
C LEU A 336 16.33 -3.32 -32.15
N PRO A 337 15.76 -4.36 -32.76
CA PRO A 337 16.32 -5.70 -32.67
C PRO A 337 17.70 -5.75 -33.35
N ILE A 338 18.52 -6.72 -32.98
CA ILE A 338 19.80 -7.01 -33.65
C ILE A 338 19.74 -8.37 -34.32
N ASN A 339 20.33 -8.50 -35.51
CA ASN A 339 20.45 -9.80 -36.17
C ASN A 339 21.80 -10.47 -35.80
N SER A 340 22.07 -10.61 -34.51
CA SER A 340 23.32 -11.17 -33.98
C SER A 340 23.11 -11.84 -32.63
N LYS A 341 23.71 -13.01 -32.44
CA LYS A 341 23.75 -13.76 -31.17
C LYS A 341 24.95 -13.40 -30.29
N ASN A 342 25.90 -12.63 -30.82
CA ASN A 342 27.12 -12.22 -30.10
C ASN A 342 26.92 -10.94 -29.26
N GLY A 343 25.72 -10.36 -29.28
CA GLY A 343 25.43 -9.10 -28.61
C GLY A 343 26.11 -7.90 -29.27
N VAL A 344 26.18 -6.79 -28.54
CA VAL A 344 26.80 -5.53 -28.98
C VAL A 344 27.91 -5.15 -28.00
N PRO A 345 29.10 -4.72 -28.47
CA PRO A 345 30.17 -4.29 -27.57
C PRO A 345 29.79 -3.06 -26.73
N ILE A 346 30.16 -3.03 -25.45
CA ILE A 346 29.91 -1.86 -24.58
C ILE A 346 30.64 -0.59 -25.02
N SER A 347 31.66 -0.69 -25.88
CA SER A 347 32.32 0.46 -26.51
C SER A 347 31.36 1.32 -27.34
N VAL A 348 30.24 0.75 -27.80
CA VAL A 348 29.16 1.51 -28.45
C VAL A 348 28.53 2.50 -27.48
N LEU A 349 28.32 2.12 -26.22
CA LEU A 349 27.80 3.01 -25.18
C LEU A 349 28.80 4.09 -24.82
N GLU A 350 30.08 3.73 -24.71
CA GLU A 350 31.14 4.71 -24.46
C GLU A 350 31.22 5.78 -25.55
N LYS A 351 31.07 5.36 -26.82
CA LYS A 351 31.03 6.28 -27.95
C LYS A 351 29.74 7.12 -27.95
N GLN A 352 28.59 6.53 -27.61
CA GLN A 352 27.29 7.20 -27.58
C GLN A 352 27.25 8.33 -26.54
N TYR A 353 27.79 8.11 -25.34
CA TYR A 353 27.72 9.06 -24.23
C TYR A 353 29.01 9.89 -24.05
N GLY A 354 30.05 9.64 -24.85
CA GLY A 354 31.33 10.34 -24.74
C GLY A 354 32.07 10.08 -23.42
N ALA A 355 31.74 9.00 -22.72
CA ALA A 355 32.28 8.64 -21.40
C ALA A 355 32.86 7.22 -21.42
N LYS A 356 33.69 6.89 -20.43
CA LYS A 356 34.29 5.56 -20.28
C LYS A 356 33.72 4.82 -19.08
N PHE A 357 33.53 3.51 -19.22
CA PHE A 357 33.13 2.67 -18.10
C PHE A 357 34.25 2.63 -17.05
N GLN A 358 33.90 2.94 -15.81
CA GLN A 358 34.80 2.85 -14.66
C GLN A 358 34.51 1.58 -13.86
N ASN A 359 35.54 0.91 -13.36
CA ASN A 359 35.34 -0.22 -12.46
C ASN A 359 34.72 0.25 -11.14
N VAL A 360 33.79 -0.53 -10.60
CA VAL A 360 33.13 -0.24 -9.32
C VAL A 360 33.10 -1.48 -8.44
N ASN A 361 33.27 -1.27 -7.13
CA ASN A 361 33.39 -2.34 -6.13
C ASN A 361 32.01 -2.85 -5.69
N GLY A 362 31.19 -3.24 -6.66
CA GLY A 362 29.85 -3.80 -6.42
C GLY A 362 28.70 -2.78 -6.39
N PRO A 363 27.47 -3.26 -6.18
CA PRO A 363 26.26 -2.46 -6.25
C PRO A 363 26.22 -1.28 -5.27
N ASN A 364 26.71 -1.48 -4.04
CA ASN A 364 26.69 -0.44 -3.00
C ASN A 364 27.54 0.78 -3.38
N ASN A 365 28.68 0.57 -4.03
CA ASN A 365 29.51 1.67 -4.52
C ASN A 365 28.82 2.43 -5.68
N ILE A 366 28.02 1.75 -6.50
CA ILE A 366 27.19 2.41 -7.52
C ILE A 366 26.11 3.25 -6.84
N ILE A 367 25.42 2.71 -5.84
CA ILE A 367 24.39 3.43 -5.08
C ILE A 367 24.98 4.71 -4.47
N GLU A 368 26.11 4.62 -3.79
CA GLU A 368 26.80 5.76 -3.20
C GLU A 368 27.14 6.83 -4.25
N GLN A 369 27.74 6.44 -5.38
CA GLN A 369 28.08 7.36 -6.46
C GLN A 369 26.83 8.04 -7.05
N MET A 370 25.74 7.27 -7.25
CA MET A 370 24.48 7.80 -7.78
C MET A 370 23.78 8.72 -6.78
N THR A 371 23.88 8.43 -5.48
CA THR A 371 23.35 9.27 -4.40
C THR A 371 24.09 10.59 -4.34
N ASN A 372 25.43 10.56 -4.35
CA ASN A 372 26.28 11.75 -4.33
C ASN A 372 26.09 12.65 -5.55
N ALA A 373 25.74 12.06 -6.70
CA ALA A 373 25.43 12.79 -7.93
C ALA A 373 24.06 13.51 -7.88
N GLY A 374 23.21 13.24 -6.88
CA GLY A 374 21.95 13.95 -6.66
C GLY A 374 20.77 13.48 -7.51
N SER A 375 19.60 14.06 -7.27
CA SER A 375 18.36 13.70 -7.97
C SER A 375 18.44 13.98 -9.47
N GLY A 376 17.96 13.04 -10.29
CA GLY A 376 17.99 13.12 -11.76
C GLY A 376 19.26 12.54 -12.39
N ALA A 377 20.20 12.10 -11.56
CA ALA A 377 21.44 11.47 -11.97
C ALA A 377 21.19 10.09 -12.62
N ARG A 378 21.82 9.81 -13.77
CA ARG A 378 21.62 8.59 -14.56
C ARG A 378 22.95 7.95 -14.96
N GLY A 379 22.89 6.66 -15.20
CA GLY A 379 24.03 5.89 -15.67
C GLY A 379 23.64 4.56 -16.28
N ILE A 380 24.65 3.88 -16.82
CA ILE A 380 24.56 2.51 -17.32
C ILE A 380 25.58 1.68 -16.56
N VAL A 381 25.14 0.53 -16.08
CA VAL A 381 25.95 -0.45 -15.38
C VAL A 381 26.19 -1.63 -16.31
N PHE A 382 27.44 -2.07 -16.38
CA PHE A 382 27.81 -3.33 -17.00
C PHE A 382 28.09 -4.37 -15.91
N GLY A 383 27.39 -5.50 -15.97
CA GLY A 383 27.63 -6.67 -15.12
C GLY A 383 28.30 -7.80 -15.91
N SER A 384 29.39 -8.35 -15.37
CA SER A 384 30.11 -9.49 -15.96
C SER A 384 29.80 -10.78 -15.20
N TYR A 385 29.50 -11.88 -15.91
CA TYR A 385 29.37 -13.22 -15.31
C TYR A 385 30.73 -13.89 -15.03
N GLY A 386 31.83 -13.29 -15.50
CA GLY A 386 33.19 -13.82 -15.36
C GLY A 386 33.97 -13.85 -16.68
N LEU A 387 35.21 -14.32 -16.62
CA LEU A 387 36.10 -14.40 -17.78
C LEU A 387 35.48 -15.24 -18.90
N GLY A 388 35.48 -14.69 -20.12
CA GLY A 388 34.99 -15.37 -21.33
C GLY A 388 33.47 -15.46 -21.50
N GLN A 389 32.69 -14.91 -20.57
CA GLN A 389 31.22 -14.90 -20.65
C GLN A 389 30.69 -13.55 -21.16
N PRO A 390 29.63 -13.54 -21.98
CA PRO A 390 28.99 -12.30 -22.43
C PRO A 390 28.33 -11.60 -21.23
N GLY A 391 28.71 -10.36 -20.96
CA GLY A 391 28.10 -9.58 -19.88
C GLY A 391 26.73 -9.01 -20.25
N HIS A 392 26.11 -8.31 -19.30
CA HIS A 392 24.82 -7.64 -19.48
C HIS A 392 24.92 -6.17 -19.10
N VAL A 393 24.12 -5.31 -19.73
CA VAL A 393 24.01 -3.90 -19.36
C VAL A 393 22.60 -3.55 -18.91
N PHE A 394 22.51 -2.69 -17.91
CA PHE A 394 21.27 -2.18 -17.35
C PHE A 394 21.47 -0.72 -16.90
N ASN A 395 20.39 0.03 -16.79
CA ASN A 395 20.44 1.44 -16.41
C ASN A 395 20.36 1.60 -14.90
N VAL A 396 20.89 2.71 -14.40
CA VAL A 396 20.72 3.14 -13.01
C VAL A 396 20.29 4.60 -12.99
N VAL A 397 19.36 4.95 -12.11
CA VAL A 397 18.87 6.33 -11.96
C VAL A 397 18.65 6.69 -10.51
N ASN A 398 19.04 7.90 -10.14
CA ASN A 398 18.65 8.55 -8.89
C ASN A 398 17.34 9.31 -9.11
N GLN A 399 16.24 8.73 -8.66
CA GLN A 399 14.93 9.38 -8.67
C GLN A 399 14.67 9.97 -7.30
N ARG A 400 14.98 11.26 -7.10
CA ARG A 400 14.69 12.01 -5.87
C ARG A 400 15.28 11.37 -4.60
N GLY A 401 16.50 10.84 -4.68
CA GLY A 401 17.20 10.17 -3.59
C GLY A 401 17.16 8.64 -3.67
N PHE A 402 16.31 8.07 -4.52
CA PHE A 402 16.18 6.62 -4.67
C PHE A 402 16.97 6.10 -5.85
N ILE A 403 17.88 5.17 -5.61
CA ILE A 403 18.68 4.55 -6.67
C ILE A 403 17.94 3.31 -7.19
N ARG A 404 17.54 3.36 -8.46
CA ARG A 404 16.85 2.24 -9.13
C ARG A 404 17.71 1.67 -10.24
N PHE A 405 17.76 0.35 -10.33
CA PHE A 405 18.42 -0.38 -11.40
C PHE A 405 17.41 -1.03 -12.34
N LEU A 406 17.57 -0.78 -13.63
CA LEU A 406 16.54 -0.95 -14.64
C LEU A 406 17.09 -1.75 -15.83
N ASP A 407 16.54 -2.93 -16.09
CA ASP A 407 16.85 -3.73 -17.26
C ASP A 407 15.86 -3.45 -18.39
N GLY A 408 16.26 -2.53 -19.28
CA GLY A 408 15.47 -2.18 -20.47
C GLY A 408 15.28 -3.31 -21.47
N GLN A 409 16.10 -4.38 -21.44
CA GLN A 409 15.93 -5.51 -22.34
C GLN A 409 14.72 -6.35 -21.94
N THR A 410 14.58 -6.60 -20.64
CA THR A 410 13.48 -7.41 -20.08
C THR A 410 12.29 -6.56 -19.64
N GLY A 411 12.48 -5.25 -19.52
CA GLY A 411 11.52 -4.29 -18.97
C GLY A 411 11.47 -4.30 -17.43
N LYS A 412 12.37 -5.03 -16.76
CA LYS A 412 12.33 -5.36 -15.33
C LYS A 412 13.40 -4.64 -14.52
N ALA A 413 13.37 -4.78 -13.20
CA ALA A 413 14.45 -4.35 -12.34
C ALA A 413 15.65 -5.25 -12.62
N ALA A 414 16.83 -4.65 -12.59
CA ALA A 414 18.03 -5.41 -12.84
C ALA A 414 18.35 -6.30 -11.64
N ASP A 415 18.35 -7.61 -11.84
CA ASP A 415 18.90 -8.56 -10.87
C ASP A 415 20.43 -8.54 -10.96
N MET A 416 21.07 -8.04 -9.90
CA MET A 416 22.52 -7.89 -9.82
C MET A 416 23.22 -9.08 -9.18
N VAL A 417 22.50 -10.02 -8.55
CA VAL A 417 23.06 -11.11 -7.74
C VAL A 417 23.93 -12.06 -8.59
N LYS A 418 23.58 -12.20 -9.87
CA LYS A 418 24.23 -13.10 -10.83
C LYS A 418 25.57 -12.61 -11.39
N PHE A 419 26.01 -11.37 -11.11
CA PHE A 419 27.23 -10.82 -11.70
C PHE A 419 28.42 -10.82 -10.71
N LYS A 420 29.62 -11.10 -11.23
CA LYS A 420 30.87 -11.17 -10.47
C LYS A 420 31.62 -9.85 -10.39
N SER A 421 31.47 -9.00 -11.40
CA SER A 421 32.09 -7.68 -11.41
C SER A 421 31.24 -6.66 -12.15
N PHE A 422 31.42 -5.39 -11.79
CA PHE A 422 30.59 -4.29 -12.26
C PHE A 422 31.45 -3.15 -12.80
N LYS A 423 30.90 -2.45 -13.79
CA LYS A 423 31.40 -1.15 -14.23
C LYS A 423 30.25 -0.15 -14.34
N LEU A 424 30.52 1.12 -14.07
CA LEU A 424 29.55 2.22 -14.19
C LEU A 424 30.01 3.22 -15.25
N LEU A 425 29.06 3.66 -16.07
CA LEU A 425 29.20 4.77 -17.00
C LEU A 425 28.10 5.79 -16.71
N ARG A 426 28.47 7.04 -16.40
CA ARG A 426 27.53 8.14 -16.19
C ARG A 426 26.98 8.64 -17.54
N THR A 427 25.69 8.93 -17.60
CA THR A 427 25.03 9.41 -18.83
C THR A 427 24.61 10.88 -18.76
N ASN A 428 24.59 11.47 -17.57
CA ASN A 428 24.43 12.91 -17.33
C ASN A 428 25.12 13.37 -16.04
#